data_AF-A0A5K1E2L6-F1
#
_entry.id   AF-A0A5K1E2L6-F1
#
_cell.length_a   1.000
_cell.length_b   1.000
_cell.length_c   1.000
_cell.angle_alpha   90.00
_cell.angle_beta   90.00
_cell.angle_gamma   90.00
#
_symmetry.space_group_name_H-M   'P 1'
#
loop_
_entity.id
_entity.type
_entity.pdbx_description
1 polymer ?
#
loop_
_entity_poly.entity_id
_entity_poly.type
_entity_poly.pdbx_seq_one_letter_code
_entity_poly.pdbx_strand_id
1 'polypeptide(L)' 'QGSNPVWNEKISFPVQLPCVDDQLKLVLRILDKDTFSSDDFVGETT' A
#
# COMPACT_ATOMS: atom_id res chain seq x y z
N GLN A 1 -14.65 12.51 9.85
CA GLN A 1 -14.31 12.65 8.41
C GLN A 1 -13.37 11.50 8.05
N GLY A 2 -13.31 11.04 6.78
CA GLY A 2 -12.37 9.99 6.34
C GLY A 2 -12.94 8.59 6.06
N SER A 3 -14.28 8.40 6.08
CA SER A 3 -14.87 7.05 6.00
C SER A 3 -15.02 6.46 4.58
N ASN A 4 -14.80 7.24 3.51
CA ASN A 4 -14.93 6.76 2.13
C ASN A 4 -13.98 7.48 1.16
N PRO A 5 -12.64 7.31 1.32
CA PRO A 5 -11.67 7.88 0.40
C PRO A 5 -11.77 7.24 -0.99
N VAL A 6 -11.58 8.05 -2.03
CA VAL A 6 -11.55 7.61 -3.44
C VAL A 6 -10.28 8.18 -4.08
N TRP A 7 -9.26 7.34 -4.27
CA TRP A 7 -7.97 7.76 -4.82
C TRP A 7 -7.95 7.80 -6.35
N ASN A 8 -8.61 6.84 -7.02
CA ASN A 8 -8.52 6.66 -8.47
C ASN A 8 -7.07 6.60 -9.00
N GLU A 9 -6.13 6.15 -8.16
CA GLU A 9 -4.71 6.05 -8.50
C GLU A 9 -4.38 4.70 -9.13
N LYS A 10 -3.42 4.74 -10.06
CA LYS A 10 -2.85 3.54 -10.69
C LYS A 10 -1.37 3.46 -10.39
N ILE A 11 -1.00 2.45 -9.62
CA ILE A 11 0.40 2.13 -9.30
C ILE A 11 0.79 0.89 -10.11
N SER A 12 1.91 0.93 -10.82
CA SER A 12 2.38 -0.17 -11.67
C SER A 12 3.77 -0.60 -11.24
N PHE A 13 3.95 -1.90 -10.99
CA PHE A 13 5.24 -2.49 -10.60
C PHE A 13 5.75 -3.37 -11.75
N PRO A 14 6.92 -3.07 -12.33
CA PRO A 14 7.53 -3.97 -13.30
C PRO A 14 8.06 -5.22 -12.58
N VAL A 15 7.67 -6.40 -13.07
CA VAL A 15 8.09 -7.69 -12.52
C VAL A 15 8.79 -8.48 -13.62
N GLN A 16 9.92 -9.12 -13.30
CA GLN A 16 10.66 -10.01 -14.20
C GLN A 16 10.53 -11.46 -13.73
N LEU A 17 10.13 -12.35 -14.64
CA LEU A 17 9.98 -13.79 -14.38
C LEU A 17 11.10 -14.60 -15.08
N PRO A 18 11.57 -15.71 -14.51
CA PRO A 18 11.19 -16.25 -13.19
C PRO A 18 11.81 -15.42 -12.06
N CYS A 19 11.00 -15.04 -11.07
CA CYS A 19 11.55 -14.47 -9.84
C CYS A 19 12.32 -15.57 -9.12
N VAL A 20 13.53 -15.26 -8.64
CA VAL A 20 14.44 -16.21 -7.98
C VAL A 20 13.86 -16.66 -6.62
N ASP A 21 12.90 -15.91 -6.12
CA ASP A 21 12.18 -16.10 -4.89
C ASP A 21 10.67 -16.16 -5.15
N ASP A 22 9.96 -17.07 -4.47
CA ASP A 22 8.49 -17.14 -4.41
C ASP A 22 7.86 -15.92 -3.67
N GLN A 23 8.60 -14.80 -3.59
CA GLN A 23 8.31 -13.64 -2.76
C GLN A 23 7.63 -12.52 -3.55
N LEU A 24 6.93 -12.83 -4.64
CA LEU A 24 6.09 -11.86 -5.33
C LEU A 24 4.82 -11.55 -4.50
N LYS A 25 5.02 -10.89 -3.35
CA LYS A 25 3.97 -10.52 -2.40
C LYS A 25 3.73 -9.03 -2.49
N LEU A 26 2.52 -8.64 -2.90
CA LEU A 26 2.07 -7.27 -2.79
C LEU A 26 1.40 -7.09 -1.43
N VAL A 27 1.85 -6.11 -0.63
CA VAL A 27 1.20 -5.75 0.63
C VAL A 27 0.72 -4.31 0.51
N LEU A 28 -0.59 -4.12 0.62
CA LEU A 28 -1.24 -2.82 0.58
C LEU A 28 -1.54 -2.38 2.00
N ARG A 29 -1.09 -1.18 2.39
CA ARG A 29 -1.32 -0.60 3.73
C ARG A 29 -2.02 0.74 3.62
N ILE A 30 -3.01 0.95 4.47
CA ILE A 30 -3.69 2.23 4.66
C ILE A 30 -3.14 2.87 5.94
N LEU A 31 -2.70 4.12 5.81
CA LEU A 31 -2.18 4.94 6.90
C LEU A 31 -3.01 6.23 7.01
N ASP A 32 -3.20 6.73 8.23
CA ASP A 32 -3.73 8.06 8.49
C ASP A 32 -2.58 9.07 8.56
N LYS A 33 -2.72 10.19 7.84
CA LYS A 33 -1.59 11.08 7.53
C LYS A 33 -1.43 12.15 8.61
N ASP A 34 -0.22 12.23 9.18
CA ASP A 34 0.14 13.26 10.16
C ASP A 34 1.18 14.26 9.64
N THR A 35 1.18 15.48 10.23
CA THR A 35 2.08 16.57 9.83
C THR A 35 3.31 16.69 10.74
N PHE A 36 3.15 16.46 12.05
CA PHE A 36 4.22 16.61 13.05
C PHE A 36 4.54 15.31 13.80
N SER A 37 3.83 14.23 13.49
CA SER A 37 4.01 12.87 14.02
C SER A 37 4.17 11.87 12.88
N SER A 38 4.39 10.61 13.24
CA SER A 38 4.38 9.51 12.26
C SER A 38 2.95 9.16 11.89
N ASP A 39 2.74 8.74 10.65
CA ASP A 39 1.43 8.32 10.15
C ASP A 39 0.91 7.09 10.92
N ASP A 40 -0.37 7.11 11.31
CA ASP A 40 -1.00 6.05 12.09
C ASP A 40 -1.44 4.89 11.19
N PHE A 41 -1.34 3.66 11.68
CA PHE A 41 -1.79 2.48 10.94
C PHE A 41 -3.31 2.30 10.99
N VAL A 42 -3.94 2.13 9.82
CA VAL A 42 -5.39 1.87 9.71
C VAL A 42 -5.68 0.42 9.35
N GLY A 43 -4.92 -0.17 8.42
CA GLY A 43 -5.13 -1.56 7.98
C GLY A 43 -4.16 -2.02 6.88
N GLU A 44 -4.06 -3.33 6.68
CA GLU A 44 -3.30 -3.92 5.57
C GLU A 44 -4.01 -5.10 4.92
N THR A 45 -3.66 -5.41 3.67
CA THR A 45 -4.01 -6.64 2.97
C THR A 45 -2.82 -7.14 2.14
N THR A 46 -2.79 -8.45 1.90
CA THR A 46 -1.88 -9.11 0.95
C THR A 46 -2.68 -9.61 -0.25
#